data_AF-A0A244EBD2-F1
#
_entry.id   AF-A0A244EBD2-F1
#
_cell.length_a   1.000
_cell.length_b   1.000
_cell.length_c   1.000
_cell.angle_alpha   90.00
_cell.angle_beta   90.00
_cell.angle_gamma   90.00
#
_symmetry.space_group_name_H-M   'P 1'
#
loop_
_entity.id
_entity.type
_entity.pdbx_description
1 polymer ?
#
loop_
_entity_poly.entity_id
_entity_poly.type
_entity_poly.pdbx_seq_one_letter_code
_entity_poly.pdbx_strand_id
1 'polypeptide(L)'
;MKLEQDPRITQGPGFFPAVIDWGRRVALSFNPLVDAIGPIRAGAKSISETLDGPAFKAFLGSNSTGAPQNVVTVLTALSEEFDTNGCFETTGPNAGRFTPNVAGYYLVTGRIYLQGVGGNLVNAQGHINKNGAQAALLGLDASGAFAEPFWQRSGAALIPMNGTTDYLTFSYYASVSAGTVTIAGDADGAVTSWTAHLARRL
;
A
#
# COMPACT_ATOMS: atom_id res chain seq x y z
N MET A 1 1.86 37.03 29.90
CA MET A 1 2.67 36.52 31.04
C MET A 1 4.02 37.20 30.95
N LYS A 2 4.38 38.08 31.89
CA LYS A 2 5.71 38.71 31.91
C LYS A 2 6.70 37.63 32.37
N LEU A 3 7.69 37.32 31.54
CA LEU A 3 8.79 36.43 31.91
C LEU A 3 9.75 37.24 32.76
N GLU A 4 9.57 37.19 34.08
CA GLU A 4 10.53 37.75 35.03
C GLU A 4 11.79 36.89 35.05
N GLN A 5 12.95 37.54 35.11
CA GLN A 5 14.25 36.88 35.16
C GLN A 5 14.34 36.11 36.48
N ASP A 6 14.58 34.78 36.43
CA ASP A 6 14.63 33.96 37.65
C ASP A 6 15.76 34.48 38.55
N PRO A 7 15.48 34.82 39.83
CA PRO A 7 16.45 35.41 40.75
C PRO A 7 17.68 34.53 41.04
N ARG A 8 17.69 33.27 40.58
CA ARG A 8 18.81 32.33 40.71
C ARG A 8 19.88 32.44 39.61
N ILE A 9 19.68 33.25 38.58
CA ILE A 9 20.67 33.45 37.50
C ILE A 9 21.59 34.62 37.87
N THR A 10 22.66 34.32 38.61
CA THR A 10 23.71 35.30 38.98
C THR A 10 24.98 35.05 38.17
N GLN A 11 25.67 36.12 37.74
CA GLN A 11 26.92 35.99 37.00
C GLN A 11 28.01 35.39 37.90
N GLY A 12 28.35 34.12 37.64
CA GLY A 12 29.32 33.36 38.40
C GLY A 12 29.66 32.02 37.73
N PRO A 13 30.59 31.23 38.29
CA PRO A 13 30.95 29.91 37.78
C PRO A 13 29.75 28.95 37.94
N GLY A 14 28.91 28.88 36.90
CA GLY A 14 27.61 28.21 36.92
C GLY A 14 26.51 28.97 36.17
N PHE A 15 26.77 30.22 35.76
CA PHE A 15 25.82 31.05 35.00
C PHE A 15 25.36 30.38 33.70
N PHE A 16 26.28 29.91 32.86
CA PHE A 16 25.93 29.26 31.60
C PHE A 16 25.10 27.97 31.79
N PRO A 17 25.47 27.05 32.70
CA PRO A 17 24.60 25.93 33.07
C PRO A 17 23.20 26.36 33.53
N ALA A 18 23.09 27.38 34.39
CA ALA A 18 21.82 27.87 34.90
C ALA A 18 20.94 28.53 33.82
N VAL A 19 21.55 29.24 32.87
CA VAL A 19 20.87 29.84 31.72
C VAL A 19 20.33 28.76 30.77
N ILE A 20 21.10 27.69 30.52
CA ILE A 20 20.67 26.56 29.68
C ILE A 20 19.47 25.84 30.33
N ASP A 21 19.56 25.58 31.63
CA ASP A 21 18.51 24.90 32.39
C ASP A 21 17.23 25.74 32.50
N TRP A 22 17.36 27.06 32.67
CA TRP A 22 16.24 27.99 32.59
C TRP A 22 15.62 28.03 31.19
N GLY A 23 16.42 28.10 30.14
CA GLY A 23 15.94 28.07 28.76
C GLY A 23 15.14 26.80 28.44
N ARG A 24 15.57 25.65 28.97
CA ARG A 24 14.86 24.38 28.85
C ARG A 24 13.50 24.40 29.56
N ARG A 25 13.45 24.91 30.80
CA ARG A 25 12.19 25.07 31.55
C ARG A 25 11.20 25.99 30.84
N VAL A 26 11.68 27.10 30.29
CA VAL A 26 10.84 28.03 29.52
C VAL A 26 10.29 27.35 28.27
N ALA A 27 11.12 26.65 27.50
CA ALA A 27 10.67 25.92 26.31
C ALA A 27 9.59 24.86 26.63
N LEU A 28 9.74 24.12 27.73
CA LEU A 28 8.76 23.13 28.19
C LEU A 28 7.43 23.76 28.63
N SER A 29 7.45 24.99 29.13
CA SER A 29 6.22 25.71 29.51
C SER A 29 5.36 26.14 28.32
N PHE A 30 5.98 26.28 27.12
CA PHE A 30 5.27 26.63 25.88
C PHE A 30 4.91 25.41 25.03
N ASN A 31 5.74 24.37 25.06
CA ASN A 31 5.46 23.11 24.36
C ASN A 31 5.92 21.92 25.22
N PRO A 32 5.01 21.24 25.93
CA PRO A 32 5.36 20.10 26.78
C PRO A 32 5.88 18.89 25.98
N LEU A 33 5.74 18.90 24.64
CA LEU A 33 6.26 17.84 23.78
C LEU A 33 7.76 18.01 23.44
N VAL A 34 8.40 19.12 23.82
CA VAL A 34 9.83 19.36 23.56
C VAL A 34 10.77 18.31 24.16
N ASP A 35 10.41 17.68 25.30
CA ASP A 35 11.17 16.56 25.87
C ASP A 35 10.65 15.18 25.45
N ALA A 36 9.42 15.09 24.89
CA ALA A 36 8.86 13.83 24.39
C ALA A 36 9.53 13.39 23.07
N ILE A 37 9.99 14.36 22.29
CA ILE A 37 11.00 14.17 21.25
C ILE A 37 12.38 14.35 21.88
N GLY A 38 12.89 13.33 22.57
CA GLY A 38 14.31 13.27 22.97
C GLY A 38 15.22 13.70 21.80
N PRO A 39 16.46 14.18 22.05
CA PRO A 39 17.26 14.88 21.06
C PRO A 39 17.13 14.19 19.72
N ILE A 40 16.56 14.90 18.73
CA ILE A 40 16.48 14.42 17.34
C ILE A 40 17.86 13.83 17.09
N ARG A 41 17.97 12.50 17.04
CA ARG A 41 19.27 11.86 16.95
C ARG A 41 19.93 12.54 15.76
N ALA A 42 21.10 13.13 15.91
CA ALA A 42 21.76 13.77 14.79
C ALA A 42 21.90 12.70 13.68
N GLY A 43 21.06 12.78 12.63
CA GLY A 43 20.91 11.74 11.59
C GLY A 43 19.58 10.99 11.55
N ALA A 44 18.64 11.19 12.48
CA ALA A 44 17.26 10.69 12.34
C ALA A 44 16.56 11.51 11.27
N LYS A 45 16.31 10.87 10.14
CA LYS A 45 15.51 11.41 9.05
C LYS A 45 14.13 11.81 9.59
N SER A 46 13.59 12.93 9.13
CA SER A 46 12.23 13.35 9.54
C SER A 46 11.24 12.22 9.21
N ILE A 47 10.17 12.11 9.99
CA ILE A 47 9.16 11.05 9.77
C ILE A 47 8.54 11.15 8.37
N SER A 48 8.46 12.37 7.82
CA SER A 48 8.11 12.67 6.43
C SER A 48 9.05 11.93 5.49
N GLU A 49 10.34 12.21 5.55
CA GLU A 49 11.31 11.71 4.58
C GLU A 49 11.51 10.17 4.56
N THR A 50 11.01 9.47 5.58
CA THR A 50 11.05 8.00 5.71
C THR A 50 9.76 7.32 5.23
N LEU A 51 8.64 8.05 5.18
CA LEU A 51 7.31 7.56 4.79
C LEU A 51 6.79 8.19 3.47
N ASP A 52 7.52 9.15 2.88
CA ASP A 52 7.18 9.80 1.60
C ASP A 52 7.39 8.84 0.39
N GLY A 53 6.64 7.75 0.34
CA GLY A 53 6.63 6.78 -0.75
C GLY A 53 5.24 6.66 -1.39
N PRO A 54 5.16 6.30 -2.69
CA PRO A 54 3.89 6.03 -3.35
C PRO A 54 3.03 5.03 -2.60
N ALA A 55 1.75 5.39 -2.44
CA ALA A 55 0.70 4.51 -1.97
C ALA A 55 -0.54 4.69 -2.83
N PHE A 56 -1.22 3.59 -3.12
CA PHE A 56 -2.48 3.62 -3.87
C PHE A 56 -3.44 2.55 -3.37
N LYS A 57 -4.73 2.74 -3.66
CA LYS A 57 -5.73 1.68 -3.60
C LYS A 57 -6.65 1.82 -4.80
N ALA A 58 -6.86 0.71 -5.49
CA ALA A 58 -7.72 0.61 -6.64
C ALA A 58 -8.65 -0.59 -6.54
N PHE A 59 -9.82 -0.49 -7.15
CA PHE A 59 -10.88 -1.48 -7.05
C PHE A 59 -11.65 -1.63 -8.36
N LEU A 60 -12.29 -2.79 -8.52
CA LEU A 60 -13.16 -3.05 -9.66
C LEU A 60 -14.54 -2.47 -9.37
N GLY A 61 -14.91 -1.36 -10.03
CA GLY A 61 -16.14 -0.61 -9.74
C GLY A 61 -17.45 -1.29 -10.17
N SER A 62 -17.38 -2.31 -11.02
CA SER A 62 -18.54 -3.11 -11.46
C SER A 62 -18.11 -4.49 -11.96
N ASN A 63 -19.06 -5.43 -12.03
CA ASN A 63 -18.77 -6.80 -12.48
C ASN A 63 -18.16 -6.83 -13.89
N SER A 64 -17.04 -7.52 -14.05
CA SER A 64 -16.47 -7.85 -15.35
C SER A 64 -16.99 -9.22 -15.78
N THR A 65 -18.03 -9.24 -16.62
CA THR A 65 -18.65 -10.47 -17.13
C THR A 65 -17.92 -10.99 -18.37
N GLY A 66 -17.90 -12.31 -18.55
CA GLY A 66 -17.21 -12.92 -19.70
C GLY A 66 -15.69 -12.77 -19.65
N ALA A 67 -15.13 -12.74 -18.43
CA ALA A 67 -13.71 -12.57 -18.19
C ALA A 67 -12.91 -13.74 -18.81
N PRO A 68 -11.71 -13.48 -19.39
CA PRO A 68 -10.87 -14.53 -19.97
C PRO A 68 -10.61 -15.72 -19.04
N GLN A 69 -10.56 -16.91 -19.63
CA GLN A 69 -10.36 -18.17 -18.93
C GLN A 69 -9.09 -18.88 -19.43
N ASN A 70 -8.53 -19.73 -18.59
CA ASN A 70 -7.34 -20.55 -18.91
C ASN A 70 -6.11 -19.73 -19.33
N VAL A 71 -6.06 -18.45 -18.94
CA VAL A 71 -4.97 -17.52 -19.22
C VAL A 71 -4.84 -16.51 -18.07
N VAL A 72 -3.60 -16.17 -17.71
CA VAL A 72 -3.35 -15.13 -16.70
C VAL A 72 -3.66 -13.77 -17.32
N THR A 73 -4.60 -13.04 -16.73
CA THR A 73 -5.12 -11.78 -17.25
C THR A 73 -4.94 -10.67 -16.23
N VAL A 74 -4.42 -9.53 -16.69
CA VAL A 74 -4.30 -8.31 -15.87
C VAL A 74 -5.67 -7.68 -15.65
N LEU A 75 -5.95 -7.24 -14.42
CA LEU A 75 -7.12 -6.41 -14.12
C LEU A 75 -6.83 -4.96 -14.52
N THR A 76 -7.45 -4.51 -15.61
CA THR A 76 -7.19 -3.18 -16.20
C THR A 76 -8.30 -2.15 -15.93
N ALA A 77 -9.55 -2.59 -15.82
CA ALA A 77 -10.72 -1.73 -15.63
C ALA A 77 -10.94 -1.36 -14.15
N LEU A 78 -9.95 -0.75 -13.52
CA LEU A 78 -9.98 -0.39 -12.10
C LEU A 78 -10.25 1.09 -11.89
N SER A 79 -10.98 1.42 -10.84
CA SER A 79 -11.19 2.76 -10.31
C SER A 79 -10.23 3.02 -9.15
N GLU A 80 -9.75 4.24 -9.03
CA GLU A 80 -8.92 4.68 -7.91
C GLU A 80 -9.78 5.13 -6.73
N GLU A 81 -9.42 4.67 -5.53
CA GLU A 81 -9.89 5.24 -4.28
C GLU A 81 -8.95 6.34 -3.80
N PHE A 82 -7.65 6.09 -3.90
CA PHE A 82 -6.61 7.09 -3.73
C PHE A 82 -5.32 6.68 -4.46
N ASP A 83 -4.52 7.66 -4.84
CA ASP A 83 -3.14 7.52 -5.28
C ASP A 83 -2.35 8.75 -4.83
N THR A 84 -1.44 8.58 -3.88
CA THR A 84 -0.72 9.70 -3.26
C THR A 84 0.31 10.35 -4.18
N ASN A 85 0.76 9.64 -5.23
CA ASN A 85 1.88 10.04 -6.07
C ASN A 85 1.63 9.87 -7.57
N GLY A 86 0.40 9.55 -7.98
CA GLY A 86 0.05 9.34 -9.40
C GLY A 86 0.86 8.22 -10.04
N CYS A 87 1.14 7.16 -9.28
CA CYS A 87 1.97 6.02 -9.72
C CYS A 87 1.14 4.82 -10.16
N PHE A 88 -0.19 4.85 -9.99
CA PHE A 88 -1.12 3.86 -10.52
C PHE A 88 -1.78 4.39 -11.80
N GLU A 89 -1.92 3.52 -12.80
CA GLU A 89 -2.45 3.89 -14.11
C GLU A 89 -3.83 3.25 -14.30
N THR A 90 -4.87 4.05 -14.53
CA THR A 90 -6.24 3.58 -14.80
C THR A 90 -6.62 3.59 -16.27
N THR A 91 -5.77 4.16 -17.15
CA THR A 91 -6.10 4.37 -18.57
C THR A 91 -4.95 3.96 -19.50
N GLY A 92 -5.26 3.79 -20.78
CA GLY A 92 -4.27 3.52 -21.83
C GLY A 92 -3.63 2.12 -21.77
N PRO A 93 -2.50 1.91 -22.47
CA PRO A 93 -1.85 0.58 -22.59
C PRO A 93 -1.19 0.09 -21.30
N ASN A 94 -1.09 0.97 -20.30
CA ASN A 94 -0.52 0.69 -18.99
C ASN A 94 -1.58 0.57 -17.89
N ALA A 95 -2.88 0.61 -18.24
CA ALA A 95 -3.96 0.48 -17.27
C ALA A 95 -3.78 -0.76 -16.38
N GLY A 96 -4.00 -0.61 -15.08
CA GLY A 96 -3.79 -1.64 -14.06
C GLY A 96 -2.35 -1.79 -13.58
N ARG A 97 -1.42 -0.91 -13.99
CA ARG A 97 -0.02 -0.94 -13.53
C ARG A 97 0.22 0.05 -12.41
N PHE A 98 0.98 -0.38 -11.40
CA PHE A 98 1.59 0.48 -10.39
C PHE A 98 3.10 0.57 -10.63
N THR A 99 3.61 1.75 -10.94
CA THR A 99 5.02 2.01 -11.24
C THR A 99 5.57 3.03 -10.24
N PRO A 100 6.03 2.59 -9.06
CA PRO A 100 6.49 3.50 -8.02
C PRO A 100 7.76 4.25 -8.44
N ASN A 101 7.85 5.53 -8.05
CA ASN A 101 8.99 6.41 -8.30
C ASN A 101 10.01 6.49 -7.13
N VAL A 102 9.88 5.62 -6.12
CA VAL A 102 10.80 5.50 -4.99
C VAL A 102 11.26 4.05 -4.84
N ALA A 103 12.57 3.84 -4.79
CA ALA A 103 13.15 2.53 -4.56
C ALA A 103 12.88 2.03 -3.14
N GLY A 104 12.48 0.77 -3.00
CA GLY A 104 12.10 0.23 -1.71
C GLY A 104 11.38 -1.11 -1.78
N TYR A 105 11.04 -1.63 -0.60
CA TYR A 105 10.11 -2.73 -0.44
C TYR A 105 8.70 -2.19 -0.27
N TYR A 106 7.79 -2.67 -1.10
CA TYR A 106 6.37 -2.32 -1.07
C TYR A 106 5.57 -3.46 -0.47
N LEU A 107 4.73 -3.17 0.53
CA LEU A 107 3.72 -4.12 0.98
C LEU A 107 2.55 -4.01 0.03
N VAL A 108 2.28 -5.09 -0.69
CA VAL A 108 1.22 -5.20 -1.68
C VAL A 108 0.19 -6.16 -1.14
N THR A 109 -1.08 -5.77 -1.18
CA THR A 109 -2.19 -6.64 -0.81
C THR A 109 -3.23 -6.61 -1.91
N GLY A 110 -3.92 -7.73 -2.09
CA GLY A 110 -4.95 -7.84 -3.10
C GLY A 110 -6.01 -8.83 -2.69
N ARG A 111 -7.22 -8.59 -3.18
CA ARG A 111 -8.36 -9.48 -3.07
C ARG A 111 -9.10 -9.48 -4.39
N ILE A 112 -9.44 -10.66 -4.87
CA ILE A 112 -10.26 -10.86 -6.06
C ILE A 112 -11.37 -11.85 -5.76
N TYR A 113 -12.56 -11.53 -6.23
CA TYR A 113 -13.73 -12.38 -6.13
C TYR A 113 -14.13 -12.86 -7.53
N LEU A 114 -14.13 -14.18 -7.71
CA LEU A 114 -14.41 -14.82 -8.99
C LEU A 114 -15.70 -15.61 -8.88
N GLN A 115 -16.47 -15.59 -9.96
CA GLN A 115 -17.71 -16.33 -10.09
C GLN A 115 -17.74 -17.13 -11.39
N GLY A 116 -18.10 -18.40 -11.32
CA GLY A 116 -18.53 -19.20 -12.47
C GLY A 116 -20.01 -18.97 -12.77
N VAL A 117 -20.34 -18.76 -14.03
CA VAL A 117 -21.71 -18.56 -14.52
C VAL A 117 -22.05 -19.68 -15.50
N GLY A 118 -23.06 -20.49 -15.18
CA GLY A 118 -23.42 -21.67 -15.97
C GLY A 118 -22.57 -22.91 -15.66
N GLY A 119 -21.64 -22.83 -14.70
CA GLY A 119 -20.79 -23.90 -14.22
C GLY A 119 -19.99 -23.49 -12.98
N ASN A 120 -19.28 -24.44 -12.38
CA ASN A 120 -18.48 -24.20 -11.18
C ASN A 120 -17.06 -23.77 -11.55
N LEU A 121 -16.40 -23.05 -10.64
CA LEU A 121 -14.97 -22.78 -10.76
C LEU A 121 -14.19 -24.09 -10.58
N VAL A 122 -13.20 -24.30 -11.44
CA VAL A 122 -12.29 -25.46 -11.41
C VAL A 122 -10.90 -25.04 -10.93
N ASN A 123 -10.51 -23.81 -11.27
CA ASN A 123 -9.27 -23.19 -10.83
C ASN A 123 -9.51 -21.69 -10.70
N ALA A 124 -9.03 -21.09 -9.62
CA ALA A 124 -8.95 -19.64 -9.52
C ALA A 124 -7.75 -19.21 -8.70
N GLN A 125 -7.03 -18.21 -9.22
CA GLN A 125 -5.78 -17.70 -8.67
C GLN A 125 -5.78 -16.17 -8.73
N GLY A 126 -5.22 -15.54 -7.70
CA GLY A 126 -4.85 -14.13 -7.73
C GLY A 126 -3.33 -14.01 -7.77
N HIS A 127 -2.78 -13.16 -8.63
CA HIS A 127 -1.35 -13.01 -8.84
C HIS A 127 -0.96 -11.54 -8.66
N ILE A 128 0.15 -11.30 -7.96
CA ILE A 128 0.88 -10.06 -8.12
C ILE A 128 2.03 -10.35 -9.07
N ASN A 129 2.05 -9.65 -10.20
CA ASN A 129 3.12 -9.78 -11.19
C ASN A 129 4.03 -8.56 -11.09
N LYS A 130 5.33 -8.78 -11.21
CA LYS A 130 6.35 -7.75 -11.38
C LYS A 130 6.94 -7.87 -12.78
N ASN A 131 6.94 -6.78 -13.53
CA ASN A 131 7.52 -6.74 -14.88
C ASN A 131 7.00 -7.85 -15.81
N GLY A 132 5.71 -8.20 -15.68
CA GLY A 132 5.05 -9.24 -16.46
C GLY A 132 5.20 -10.67 -15.92
N ALA A 133 6.12 -10.92 -14.96
CA ALA A 133 6.31 -12.23 -14.35
C ALA A 133 5.64 -12.31 -12.98
N GLN A 134 5.14 -13.49 -12.59
CA GLN A 134 4.53 -13.67 -11.27
C GLN A 134 5.57 -13.46 -10.17
N ALA A 135 5.33 -12.51 -9.27
CA ALA A 135 6.14 -12.24 -8.09
C ALA A 135 5.54 -12.85 -6.83
N ALA A 136 4.20 -12.91 -6.74
CA ALA A 136 3.50 -13.56 -5.62
C ALA A 136 2.16 -14.16 -6.07
N LEU A 137 1.73 -15.20 -5.35
CA LEU A 137 0.43 -15.84 -5.49
C LEU A 137 -0.42 -15.51 -4.26
N LEU A 138 -1.58 -14.89 -4.46
CA LEU A 138 -2.52 -14.47 -3.41
C LEU A 138 -3.54 -15.57 -3.05
N GLY A 139 -3.29 -16.80 -3.49
CA GLY A 139 -4.15 -17.95 -3.26
C GLY A 139 -4.28 -18.80 -4.52
N LEU A 140 -4.37 -20.11 -4.31
CA LEU A 140 -4.54 -21.14 -5.32
C LEU A 140 -5.47 -22.19 -4.74
N ASP A 141 -6.61 -22.40 -5.38
CA ASP A 141 -7.21 -23.72 -5.37
C ASP A 141 -7.24 -24.24 -6.80
N ALA A 142 -6.66 -25.41 -6.99
CA ALA A 142 -6.71 -26.19 -8.21
C ALA A 142 -7.21 -27.57 -7.82
N SER A 143 -8.52 -27.74 -7.77
CA SER A 143 -9.09 -29.08 -7.65
C SER A 143 -10.48 -29.08 -8.27
N GLY A 144 -10.73 -30.01 -9.18
CA GLY A 144 -12.06 -30.22 -9.77
C GLY A 144 -13.09 -30.79 -8.79
N ALA A 145 -12.83 -30.71 -7.47
CA ALA A 145 -13.61 -31.35 -6.41
C ALA A 145 -14.46 -30.37 -5.58
N PHE A 146 -14.21 -29.06 -5.68
CA PHE A 146 -15.07 -28.05 -5.03
C PHE A 146 -16.05 -27.50 -6.05
N ALA A 147 -17.27 -28.04 -6.03
CA ALA A 147 -18.37 -27.67 -6.90
C ALA A 147 -19.01 -26.33 -6.48
N GLU A 148 -18.19 -25.29 -6.33
CA GLU A 148 -18.64 -23.97 -5.90
C GLU A 148 -18.49 -22.93 -7.02
N PRO A 149 -19.54 -22.16 -7.32
CA PRO A 149 -19.47 -21.15 -8.36
C PRO A 149 -18.82 -19.84 -7.87
N PHE A 150 -18.40 -19.71 -6.60
CA PHE A 150 -17.86 -18.45 -6.06
C PHE A 150 -16.61 -18.65 -5.22
N TRP A 151 -15.47 -18.12 -5.66
CA TRP A 151 -14.21 -18.18 -4.91
C TRP A 151 -13.63 -16.79 -4.67
N GLN A 152 -13.07 -16.58 -3.48
CA GLN A 152 -12.28 -15.39 -3.16
C GLN A 152 -10.81 -15.77 -3.01
N ARG A 153 -9.91 -14.98 -3.63
CA ARG A 153 -8.46 -15.07 -3.42
C ARG A 153 -7.96 -13.78 -2.83
N SER A 154 -7.16 -13.87 -1.78
CA SER A 154 -6.63 -12.71 -1.08
C SER A 154 -5.29 -13.03 -0.44
N GLY A 155 -4.39 -12.07 -0.45
CA GLY A 155 -3.09 -12.24 0.17
C GLY A 155 -2.27 -10.96 0.18
N ALA A 156 -1.04 -11.09 0.65
CA ALA A 156 -0.09 -10.01 0.73
C ALA A 156 1.32 -10.49 0.35
N ALA A 157 2.14 -9.57 -0.17
CA ALA A 157 3.54 -9.82 -0.44
C ALA A 157 4.35 -8.54 -0.22
N LEU A 158 5.60 -8.70 0.23
CA LEU A 158 6.58 -7.63 0.29
C LEU A 158 7.48 -7.72 -0.95
N ILE A 159 7.39 -6.74 -1.85
CA ILE A 159 8.05 -6.80 -3.16
C ILE A 159 9.07 -5.66 -3.31
N PRO A 160 10.34 -5.94 -3.62
CA PRO A 160 11.33 -4.89 -3.90
C PRO A 160 11.07 -4.26 -5.26
N MET A 161 11.16 -2.93 -5.32
CA MET A 161 10.97 -2.10 -6.51
C MET A 161 12.14 -1.14 -6.66
N ASN A 162 12.58 -0.93 -7.90
CA ASN A 162 13.72 -0.06 -8.22
C ASN A 162 13.41 1.45 -8.26
N GLY A 163 12.14 1.84 -8.15
CA GLY A 163 11.72 3.24 -8.15
C GLY A 163 11.76 3.93 -9.52
N THR A 164 11.89 3.18 -10.63
CA THR A 164 12.00 3.76 -11.98
C THR A 164 11.24 2.96 -13.03
N THR A 165 11.67 1.74 -13.33
CA THR A 165 11.13 0.91 -14.42
C THR A 165 10.35 -0.30 -13.95
N ASP A 166 10.52 -0.69 -12.68
CA ASP A 166 9.76 -1.80 -12.12
C ASP A 166 8.29 -1.40 -11.99
N TYR A 167 7.40 -2.26 -12.47
CA TYR A 167 5.96 -2.11 -12.30
C TYR A 167 5.33 -3.38 -11.75
N LEU A 168 4.24 -3.19 -11.01
CA LEU A 168 3.38 -4.27 -10.54
C LEU A 168 2.04 -4.26 -11.27
N THR A 169 1.47 -5.44 -11.47
CA THR A 169 0.07 -5.61 -11.89
C THR A 169 -0.62 -6.61 -10.99
N PHE A 170 -1.92 -6.39 -10.78
CA PHE A 170 -2.79 -7.41 -10.21
C PHE A 170 -3.44 -8.22 -11.33
N SER A 171 -3.29 -9.54 -11.29
CA SER A 171 -3.74 -10.44 -12.34
C SER A 171 -4.47 -11.63 -11.75
N TYR A 172 -5.23 -12.33 -12.59
CA TYR A 172 -5.93 -13.54 -12.18
C TYR A 172 -5.80 -14.63 -13.23
N TYR A 173 -5.99 -15.87 -12.78
CA TYR A 173 -6.28 -17.00 -13.64
C TYR A 173 -7.59 -17.63 -13.16
N ALA A 174 -8.45 -18.02 -14.08
CA ALA A 174 -9.70 -18.70 -13.76
C ALA A 174 -10.04 -19.75 -14.83
N SER A 175 -10.68 -20.83 -14.41
CA SER A 175 -11.34 -21.78 -15.31
C SER A 175 -12.64 -22.28 -14.68
N VAL A 176 -13.61 -22.60 -15.53
CA VAL A 176 -14.92 -23.12 -15.13
C VAL A 176 -15.22 -24.44 -15.84
N SER A 177 -16.08 -25.27 -15.24
CA SER A 177 -16.51 -26.53 -15.83
C SER A 177 -17.39 -26.34 -17.07
N ALA A 178 -18.11 -25.22 -17.14
CA ALA A 178 -18.93 -24.78 -18.26
C ALA A 178 -19.24 -23.28 -18.11
N GLY A 179 -19.63 -22.62 -19.21
CA GLY A 179 -20.08 -21.23 -19.19
C GLY A 179 -18.94 -20.21 -19.08
N THR A 180 -19.18 -19.11 -18.35
CA THR A 180 -18.28 -17.95 -18.29
C THR A 180 -17.74 -17.66 -16.90
N VAL A 181 -16.67 -16.87 -16.82
CA VAL A 181 -16.16 -16.30 -15.57
C VAL A 181 -16.64 -14.86 -15.46
N THR A 182 -17.03 -14.46 -14.25
CA THR A 182 -17.27 -13.08 -13.86
C THR A 182 -16.30 -12.70 -12.74
N ILE A 183 -15.64 -11.56 -12.85
CA ILE A 183 -14.92 -10.95 -11.72
C ILE A 183 -15.88 -9.97 -11.06
N ALA A 184 -16.20 -10.20 -9.79
CA ALA A 184 -17.16 -9.38 -9.08
C ALA A 184 -16.53 -8.05 -8.65
N GLY A 185 -17.26 -6.97 -8.87
CA GLY A 185 -16.89 -5.60 -8.53
C GLY A 185 -18.10 -4.82 -8.01
N ASP A 186 -17.82 -3.75 -7.28
CA ASP A 186 -18.81 -2.92 -6.61
C ASP A 186 -18.33 -1.46 -6.54
N ALA A 187 -19.28 -0.54 -6.44
CA ALA A 187 -18.99 0.89 -6.46
C ALA A 187 -18.18 1.37 -5.24
N ASP A 188 -18.17 0.60 -4.14
CA ASP A 188 -17.51 0.95 -2.88
C ASP A 188 -16.13 0.27 -2.72
N GLY A 189 -15.73 -0.57 -3.68
CA GLY A 189 -14.45 -1.30 -3.66
C GLY A 189 -14.32 -2.36 -2.57
N ALA A 190 -15.45 -2.85 -2.06
CA ALA A 190 -15.53 -3.83 -0.98
C ALA A 190 -15.33 -5.28 -1.44
N VAL A 191 -15.31 -5.56 -2.75
CA VAL A 191 -15.21 -6.91 -3.32
C VAL A 191 -13.82 -7.19 -3.92
N THR A 192 -13.55 -6.70 -5.13
CA THR A 192 -12.24 -6.90 -5.79
C THR A 192 -11.44 -5.60 -5.70
N SER A 193 -10.32 -5.64 -5.01
CA SER A 193 -9.45 -4.48 -4.82
C SER A 193 -8.02 -4.88 -4.53
N TRP A 194 -7.09 -3.96 -4.76
CA TRP A 194 -5.70 -4.12 -4.40
C TRP A 194 -5.08 -2.78 -4.03
N THR A 195 -4.05 -2.83 -3.21
CA THR A 195 -3.37 -1.67 -2.66
C THR A 195 -1.91 -1.99 -2.45
N ALA A 196 -1.06 -0.98 -2.60
CA ALA A 196 0.32 -1.06 -2.18
C ALA A 196 0.76 0.24 -1.53
N HIS A 197 1.76 0.14 -0.65
CA HIS A 197 2.48 1.29 -0.12
C HIS A 197 3.94 0.92 0.16
N LEU A 198 4.80 1.94 0.20
CA LEU A 198 6.20 1.79 0.59
C LEU A 198 6.28 1.35 2.06
N ALA A 199 6.73 0.12 2.30
CA ALA A 199 6.93 -0.42 3.64
C ALA A 199 8.33 -0.11 4.17
N ARG A 200 9.33 -0.05 3.28
CA ARG A 200 10.71 0.29 3.63
C ARG A 200 11.47 0.84 2.43
N ARG A 201 12.08 2.01 2.57
CA ARG A 201 12.97 2.59 1.56
C ARG A 201 14.31 1.84 1.47
N LEU A 202 14.86 1.75 0.25
CA LEU A 202 16.20 1.21 -0.04
C LEU A 202 17.25 2.32 -0.18
#